data_AF-A0A949Q858-F1
#
_entry.id   AF-A0A949Q858-F1
#
_cell.length_a   1.000
_cell.length_b   1.000
_cell.length_c   1.000
_cell.angle_alpha   90.00
_cell.angle_beta   90.00
_cell.angle_gamma   90.00
#
_symmetry.space_group_name_H-M   'P 1'
#
loop_
_entity.id
_entity.type
_entity.pdbx_description
1 polymer ?
#
loop_
_entity_poly.entity_id
_entity_poly.type
_entity_poly.pdbx_seq_one_letter_code
_entity_poly.pdbx_strand_id
1 'polypeptide(L)'
;SGYNLAASGAVGRNAFDEQEVALELLDYLRTHYPTLLEGRFKLEGAASMTDEQLLEAIGRKRGALQGGKQINLQKAAEIAIYDFRSAILGRITLETPGEFAQWLAAGQTLDAERQVKKDAIELDRKIRFKKIPKTDLRAS
;
A
#
# COMPACT_ATOMS: atom_id res chain seq x y z
N SER A 1 1.03 4.77 -0.80
CA SER A 1 1.91 3.65 -1.21
C SER A 1 1.95 3.50 -2.74
N GLY A 2 2.81 2.66 -3.30
CA GLY A 2 2.81 2.35 -4.75
C GLY A 2 1.49 1.73 -5.24
N TYR A 3 0.88 0.88 -4.41
CA TYR A 3 -0.44 0.28 -4.68
C TYR A 3 -1.57 1.31 -4.74
N ASN A 4 -1.54 2.38 -3.93
CA ASN A 4 -2.55 3.46 -4.03
C ASN A 4 -2.48 4.16 -5.40
N LEU A 5 -1.27 4.39 -5.92
CA LEU A 5 -1.07 4.95 -7.25
C LEU A 5 -1.56 3.99 -8.34
N ALA A 6 -1.29 2.70 -8.17
CA ALA A 6 -1.76 1.68 -9.08
C ALA A 6 -3.29 1.58 -9.07
N ALA A 7 -3.93 1.45 -7.91
CA ALA A 7 -5.37 1.36 -7.76
C ALA A 7 -6.09 2.58 -8.35
N SER A 8 -5.60 3.79 -8.10
CA SER A 8 -6.15 5.03 -8.67
C SER A 8 -5.93 5.18 -10.18
N GLY A 9 -4.97 4.45 -10.75
CA GLY A 9 -4.60 4.56 -12.17
C GLY A 9 -3.62 5.69 -12.46
N ALA A 10 -2.96 6.24 -11.43
CA ALA A 10 -1.92 7.25 -11.58
C ALA A 10 -0.61 6.70 -12.17
N VAL A 11 -0.42 5.38 -12.14
CA VAL A 11 0.69 4.67 -12.81
C VAL A 11 0.18 3.68 -13.85
N GLY A 12 1.05 3.31 -14.81
CA GLY A 12 0.69 2.41 -15.90
C GLY A 12 0.25 1.03 -15.42
N ARG A 13 -0.70 0.41 -16.14
CA ARG A 13 -1.30 -0.90 -15.78
C ARG A 13 -0.31 -2.05 -15.61
N ASN A 14 0.83 -2.01 -16.29
CA ASN A 14 1.85 -3.07 -16.22
C ASN A 14 2.89 -2.84 -15.11
N ALA A 15 2.72 -1.80 -14.27
CA ALA A 15 3.66 -1.51 -13.18
C ALA A 15 3.51 -2.46 -11.99
N PHE A 16 2.31 -3.04 -11.81
CA PHE A 16 1.97 -3.97 -10.73
C PHE A 16 1.07 -5.08 -11.27
N ASP A 17 1.06 -6.22 -10.58
CA ASP A 17 0.06 -7.25 -10.83
C ASP A 17 -1.34 -6.72 -10.43
N GLU A 18 -2.31 -6.88 -11.32
CA GLU A 18 -3.63 -6.28 -11.13
C GLU A 18 -4.43 -6.97 -10.03
N GLN A 19 -4.21 -8.28 -9.82
CA GLN A 19 -4.87 -9.00 -8.73
C GLN A 19 -4.31 -8.53 -7.38
N GLU A 20 -2.98 -8.37 -7.24
CA GLU A 20 -2.37 -7.80 -6.03
C GLU A 20 -2.89 -6.38 -5.75
N VAL A 21 -2.99 -5.53 -6.76
CA VAL A 21 -3.55 -4.18 -6.61
C VAL A 21 -4.99 -4.22 -6.13
N ALA A 22 -5.80 -5.17 -6.62
CA ALA A 22 -7.18 -5.31 -6.17
C ALA A 22 -7.26 -5.81 -4.72
N LEU A 23 -6.39 -6.73 -4.31
CA LEU A 23 -6.33 -7.22 -2.92
C LEU A 23 -5.98 -6.10 -1.95
N GLU A 24 -4.90 -5.35 -2.21
CA GLU A 24 -4.49 -4.19 -1.42
C GLU A 24 -5.60 -3.11 -1.33
N LEU A 25 -6.28 -2.86 -2.46
CA LEU A 25 -7.43 -1.97 -2.48
C LEU A 25 -8.56 -2.51 -1.58
N LEU A 26 -8.92 -3.78 -1.71
CA LEU A 26 -10.01 -4.38 -0.94
C LEU A 26 -9.69 -4.45 0.55
N ASP A 27 -8.44 -4.69 0.95
CA ASP A 27 -8.02 -4.68 2.35
C ASP A 27 -8.19 -3.29 2.99
N TYR A 28 -7.84 -2.24 2.25
CA TYR A 28 -8.12 -0.88 2.69
C TYR A 28 -9.63 -0.60 2.73
N LEU A 29 -10.37 -0.97 1.69
CA LEU A 29 -11.82 -0.71 1.62
C LEU A 29 -12.63 -1.46 2.69
N ARG A 30 -12.26 -2.68 3.06
CA ARG A 30 -12.98 -3.41 4.12
C ARG A 30 -12.80 -2.77 5.49
N THR A 31 -11.67 -2.10 5.71
CA THR A 31 -11.36 -1.44 6.97
C THR A 31 -12.02 -0.06 7.04
N HIS A 32 -11.94 0.72 5.96
CA HIS A 32 -12.35 2.13 5.97
C HIS A 32 -13.74 2.39 5.37
N TYR A 33 -14.20 1.52 4.45
CA TYR A 33 -15.44 1.70 3.69
C TYR A 33 -16.28 0.40 3.53
N PRO A 34 -16.44 -0.44 4.58
CA PRO A 34 -17.11 -1.73 4.44
C PRO A 34 -18.55 -1.60 3.92
N THR A 35 -19.30 -0.58 4.35
CA THR A 35 -20.68 -0.35 3.92
C THR A 35 -20.79 -0.06 2.41
N LEU A 36 -19.77 0.55 1.79
CA LEU A 36 -19.77 0.77 0.34
C LEU A 36 -19.59 -0.54 -0.42
N LEU A 37 -18.70 -1.43 0.05
CA LEU A 37 -18.52 -2.77 -0.50
C LEU A 37 -19.81 -3.58 -0.38
N GLU A 38 -20.42 -3.60 0.80
CA GLU A 38 -21.68 -4.30 1.07
C GLU A 38 -22.81 -3.80 0.16
N GLY A 39 -22.99 -2.49 0.07
CA GLY A 39 -24.02 -1.87 -0.77
C GLY A 39 -23.86 -2.18 -2.26
N ARG A 40 -22.63 -2.11 -2.77
CA ARG A 40 -22.30 -2.31 -4.19
C ARG A 40 -22.34 -3.77 -4.61
N PHE A 41 -21.84 -4.67 -3.78
CA PHE A 41 -21.69 -6.09 -4.13
C PHE A 41 -22.75 -6.99 -3.46
N LYS A 42 -23.67 -6.42 -2.67
CA LYS A 42 -24.71 -7.17 -1.93
C LYS A 42 -24.07 -8.25 -1.05
N LEU A 43 -23.06 -7.82 -0.31
CA LEU A 43 -22.32 -8.62 0.67
C LEU A 43 -22.81 -8.29 2.08
N GLU A 44 -22.53 -9.17 3.03
CA GLU A 44 -22.80 -8.99 4.44
C GLU A 44 -21.50 -9.21 5.22
N GLY A 45 -21.18 -8.31 6.16
CA GLY A 45 -20.02 -8.44 7.03
C GLY A 45 -18.69 -8.22 6.32
N ALA A 46 -18.63 -7.29 5.36
CA ALA A 46 -17.43 -7.07 4.55
C ALA A 46 -16.18 -6.75 5.40
N ALA A 47 -16.35 -6.04 6.53
CA ALA A 47 -15.26 -5.72 7.45
C ALA A 47 -14.59 -6.96 8.09
N SER A 48 -15.34 -8.06 8.21
CA SER A 48 -14.87 -9.32 8.81
C SER A 48 -14.30 -10.31 7.81
N MET A 49 -14.46 -10.04 6.51
CA MET A 49 -13.89 -10.86 5.45
C MET A 49 -12.42 -10.50 5.23
N THR A 50 -11.62 -11.44 4.74
CA THR A 50 -10.31 -11.10 4.15
C THR A 50 -10.49 -10.46 2.77
N ASP A 51 -9.46 -9.79 2.28
CA ASP A 51 -9.40 -9.26 0.91
C ASP A 51 -9.57 -10.36 -0.15
N GLU A 52 -9.02 -11.56 0.04
CA GLU A 52 -9.25 -12.67 -0.91
C GLU A 52 -10.70 -13.16 -0.86
N GLN A 53 -11.29 -13.26 0.33
CA GLN A 53 -12.71 -13.62 0.48
C GLN A 53 -13.61 -12.58 -0.19
N LEU A 54 -13.28 -11.29 -0.08
CA LEU A 54 -13.98 -10.22 -0.77
C LEU A 54 -13.85 -10.34 -2.29
N LEU A 55 -12.64 -10.58 -2.79
CA LEU A 55 -12.39 -10.73 -4.22
C LEU A 55 -13.18 -11.91 -4.80
N GLU A 56 -13.19 -13.05 -4.11
CA GLU A 56 -14.02 -14.20 -4.48
C GLU A 56 -15.51 -13.86 -4.47
N ALA A 57 -15.98 -13.17 -3.43
CA ALA A 57 -17.39 -12.82 -3.28
C ALA A 57 -17.85 -11.84 -4.37
N ILE A 58 -17.01 -10.87 -4.73
CA ILE A 58 -17.22 -9.98 -5.89
C ILE A 58 -17.31 -10.81 -7.17
N GLY A 59 -16.38 -11.74 -7.37
CA GLY A 59 -16.38 -12.62 -8.54
C GLY A 59 -17.66 -13.46 -8.65
N ARG A 60 -18.12 -14.06 -7.54
CA ARG A 60 -19.40 -14.77 -7.45
C ARG A 60 -20.57 -13.87 -7.80
N LYS A 61 -20.63 -12.66 -7.23
CA LYS A 61 -21.75 -11.72 -7.41
C LYS A 61 -21.83 -11.12 -8.80
N ARG A 62 -20.71 -10.99 -9.50
CA ARG A 62 -20.63 -10.36 -10.83
C ARG A 62 -20.42 -11.35 -11.98
N GLY A 63 -20.50 -12.64 -11.70
CA GLY A 63 -20.37 -13.68 -12.73
C GLY A 63 -18.98 -13.74 -13.35
N ALA A 64 -17.94 -13.41 -12.58
CA ALA A 64 -16.55 -13.63 -12.98
C ALA A 64 -16.23 -15.13 -12.81
N LEU A 65 -16.81 -15.95 -13.70
CA LEU A 65 -16.63 -17.40 -13.70
C LEU A 65 -15.64 -17.82 -14.79
N GLN A 66 -14.91 -18.89 -14.51
CA GLN A 66 -14.18 -19.68 -15.49
C GLN A 66 -14.77 -21.10 -15.58
N GLY A 67 -14.20 -21.95 -16.44
CA GLY A 67 -14.67 -23.31 -16.64
C GLY A 67 -14.84 -24.09 -15.34
N GLY A 68 -15.86 -24.95 -15.26
CA GLY A 68 -16.10 -25.77 -14.08
C GLY A 68 -16.68 -25.03 -12.86
N LYS A 69 -17.34 -23.88 -13.06
CA LYS A 69 -17.95 -23.05 -11.99
C LYS A 69 -16.92 -22.47 -10.99
N GLN A 70 -15.66 -22.43 -11.36
CA GLN A 70 -14.62 -21.77 -10.56
C GLN A 70 -14.66 -20.26 -10.77
N ILE A 71 -14.23 -19.49 -9.76
CA ILE A 71 -14.14 -18.04 -9.87
C ILE A 71 -12.89 -17.67 -10.68
N ASN A 72 -13.04 -16.71 -11.58
CA ASN A 72 -11.93 -16.07 -12.26
C ASN A 72 -11.52 -14.83 -11.45
N LEU A 73 -10.43 -14.97 -10.68
CA LEU A 73 -9.94 -13.92 -9.78
C LEU A 73 -9.41 -12.70 -10.55
N GLN A 74 -8.76 -12.90 -11.70
CA GLN A 74 -8.29 -11.81 -12.56
C GLN A 74 -9.47 -10.92 -12.97
N LYS A 75 -10.55 -11.53 -13.47
CA LYS A 75 -11.75 -10.79 -13.88
C LYS A 75 -12.46 -10.13 -12.68
N ALA A 76 -12.41 -10.75 -11.50
CA ALA A 76 -12.93 -10.12 -10.29
C ALA A 76 -12.11 -8.88 -9.89
N ALA A 77 -10.77 -8.94 -10.03
CA ALA A 77 -9.86 -7.84 -9.77
C ALA A 77 -10.11 -6.66 -10.72
N GLU A 78 -10.22 -6.94 -12.02
CA GLU A 78 -10.62 -5.96 -13.04
C GLU A 78 -11.92 -5.25 -12.66
N ILE A 79 -12.93 -6.00 -12.22
CA ILE A 79 -14.23 -5.45 -11.80
C ILE A 79 -14.08 -4.56 -10.56
N ALA A 80 -13.36 -5.00 -9.54
CA ALA A 80 -13.17 -4.24 -8.30
C ALA A 80 -12.45 -2.91 -8.57
N ILE A 81 -11.35 -2.95 -9.32
CA ILE A 81 -10.58 -1.77 -9.71
C ILE A 81 -11.40 -0.84 -10.61
N TYR A 82 -12.16 -1.40 -11.55
CA TYR A 82 -13.04 -0.60 -12.40
C TYR A 82 -14.12 0.12 -11.59
N ASP A 83 -14.86 -0.60 -10.74
CA ASP A 83 -15.93 -0.04 -9.90
C ASP A 83 -15.38 1.05 -8.95
N PHE A 84 -14.13 0.93 -8.51
CA PHE A 84 -13.42 1.96 -7.74
C PHE A 84 -13.07 3.19 -8.60
N ARG A 85 -12.33 3.01 -9.70
CA ARG A 85 -11.85 4.11 -10.55
C ARG A 85 -12.96 4.90 -11.22
N SER A 86 -14.07 4.23 -11.53
CA SER A 86 -15.28 4.86 -12.09
C SER A 86 -16.17 5.52 -11.04
N ALA A 87 -15.74 5.54 -9.77
CA ALA A 87 -16.47 6.08 -8.62
C ALA A 87 -17.85 5.43 -8.40
N ILE A 88 -18.10 4.23 -8.95
CA ILE A 88 -19.37 3.52 -8.75
C ILE A 88 -19.50 3.01 -7.30
N LEU A 89 -18.38 2.68 -6.65
CA LEU A 89 -18.36 2.39 -5.21
C LEU A 89 -18.70 3.62 -4.34
N GLY A 90 -18.53 4.83 -4.87
CA GLY A 90 -18.71 6.08 -4.15
C GLY A 90 -17.43 6.91 -4.06
N ARG A 91 -17.45 7.95 -3.22
CA ARG A 91 -16.28 8.82 -2.97
C ARG A 91 -15.37 8.15 -1.94
N ILE A 92 -14.16 7.81 -2.35
CA ILE A 92 -13.16 7.10 -1.55
C ILE A 92 -11.83 7.85 -1.60
N THR A 93 -11.14 7.94 -0.47
CA THR A 93 -9.75 8.39 -0.37
C THR A 93 -8.87 7.22 0.09
N LEU A 94 -7.77 6.97 -0.61
CA LEU A 94 -6.89 5.81 -0.37
C LEU A 94 -5.82 6.01 0.72
N GLU A 95 -5.78 7.21 1.30
CA GLU A 95 -4.97 7.52 2.47
C GLU A 95 -5.54 8.76 3.15
N THR A 96 -5.17 8.94 4.41
CA THR A 96 -5.51 10.10 5.22
C THR A 96 -4.27 10.91 5.61
N PRO A 97 -4.40 12.21 5.90
CA PRO A 97 -3.29 13.01 6.40
C PRO A 97 -2.65 12.44 7.68
N GLY A 98 -3.44 11.77 8.54
CA GLY A 98 -2.96 11.15 9.77
C GLY A 98 -2.06 9.94 9.50
N GLU A 99 -2.45 9.05 8.59
CA GLU A 99 -1.63 7.91 8.16
C GLU A 99 -0.33 8.38 7.50
N PHE A 100 -0.42 9.39 6.61
CA PHE A 100 0.75 9.97 5.96
C PHE A 100 1.72 10.58 6.99
N ALA A 101 1.21 11.31 7.98
CA ALA A 101 2.05 11.92 9.02
C ALA A 101 2.82 10.88 9.84
N GLN A 102 2.18 9.74 10.17
CA GLN A 102 2.84 8.63 10.87
C GLN A 102 3.97 8.03 10.01
N TRP A 103 3.69 7.77 8.73
CA TRP A 103 4.70 7.26 7.79
C TRP A 103 5.87 8.23 7.63
N LEU A 104 5.59 9.53 7.50
CA LEU A 104 6.61 10.58 7.37
C LEU A 104 7.53 10.64 8.60
N ALA A 105 6.96 10.61 9.81
CA ALA A 105 7.74 10.65 11.05
C ALA A 105 8.66 9.41 11.20
N ALA A 106 8.16 8.23 10.81
CA ALA A 106 8.97 7.01 10.78
C ALA A 106 10.12 7.13 9.76
N GLY A 107 9.85 7.67 8.57
CA GLY A 107 10.86 7.92 7.54
C GLY A 107 11.96 8.88 8.00
N GLN A 108 11.57 10.01 8.60
CA GLN A 108 12.52 11.00 9.14
C GLN A 108 13.44 10.41 10.21
N THR A 109 12.91 9.55 11.07
CA THR A 109 13.71 8.86 12.10
C THR A 109 14.76 7.96 11.47
N LEU A 110 14.37 7.12 10.50
CA LEU A 110 15.27 6.23 9.78
C LEU A 110 16.35 7.00 8.99
N ASP A 111 15.98 8.12 8.37
CA ASP A 111 16.92 8.94 7.62
C ASP A 111 17.91 9.67 8.53
N ALA A 112 17.48 10.15 9.69
CA ALA A 112 18.37 10.71 10.71
C ALA A 112 19.40 9.67 11.18
N GLU A 113 18.97 8.43 11.44
CA GLU A 113 19.87 7.33 11.82
C GLU A 113 20.88 7.00 10.70
N ARG A 114 20.42 6.98 9.44
CA ARG A 114 21.29 6.76 8.28
C ARG A 114 22.30 7.89 8.12
N GLN A 115 21.90 9.13 8.36
CA GLN A 115 22.77 10.29 8.27
C GLN A 115 23.87 10.22 9.35
N VAL A 116 23.52 9.94 10.60
CA VAL A 116 24.49 9.75 11.69
C VAL A 116 25.51 8.65 11.36
N LYS A 117 25.06 7.52 10.81
CA LYS A 117 25.95 6.43 10.37
C LYS A 117 26.88 6.87 9.23
N LYS A 118 26.36 7.59 8.24
CA LYS A 118 27.16 8.13 7.13
C LYS A 118 28.20 9.14 7.62
N ASP A 119 27.80 10.06 8.49
CA ASP A 119 28.69 11.07 9.06
C ASP A 119 29.81 10.44 9.90
N ALA A 120 29.49 9.40 10.67
CA ALA A 120 30.48 8.63 11.43
C ALA A 120 31.49 7.92 10.51
N ILE A 121 31.03 7.32 9.41
CA ILE A 121 31.90 6.70 8.40
C ILE A 121 32.77 7.75 7.71
N GLU A 122 32.21 8.91 7.36
CA GLU A 122 32.96 9.99 6.72
C GLU A 122 34.00 10.59 7.67
N LEU A 123 33.66 10.75 8.95
CA LEU A 123 34.58 11.21 9.97
C LEU A 123 35.75 10.23 10.14
N ASP A 124 35.48 8.93 10.31
CA ASP A 124 36.52 7.89 10.40
C ASP A 124 37.40 7.90 9.14
N ARG A 125 36.80 8.03 7.94
CA ARG A 125 37.54 8.18 6.69
C ARG A 125 38.46 9.41 6.73
N LYS A 126 37.97 10.58 7.14
CA LYS A 126 38.78 11.82 7.22
C LYS A 126 39.93 11.69 8.23
N ILE A 127 39.70 11.02 9.37
CA ILE A 127 40.73 10.73 10.38
C ILE A 127 41.79 9.78 9.79
N ARG A 128 41.39 8.67 9.17
CA ARG A 128 42.33 7.69 8.56
C ARG A 128 43.21 8.30 7.48
N PHE A 129 42.66 9.19 6.66
CA PHE A 129 43.42 9.91 5.63
C PHE A 129 44.14 11.17 6.16
N LYS A 130 44.23 11.35 7.48
CA LYS A 130 44.91 12.48 8.15
C LYS A 130 44.42 13.86 7.70
N LYS A 131 43.19 13.96 7.18
CA LYS A 131 42.58 15.24 6.80
C LYS A 131 42.05 16.01 8.01
N ILE A 132 41.79 15.31 9.12
CA ILE A 132 41.39 15.88 10.41
C ILE A 132 42.19 15.14 11.50
N PRO A 133 42.73 15.84 12.52
CA PRO A 133 43.41 15.20 13.64
C PRO A 133 42.44 14.32 14.45
N LYS A 134 42.96 13.22 15.01
CA LYS A 134 42.19 12.38 15.94
C LYS A 134 42.05 13.15 17.26
N THR A 135 40.84 13.55 17.61
CA THR A 135 40.57 14.20 18.91
C THR A 135 40.74 13.18 20.03
N ASP A 136 41.69 13.41 20.95
CA ASP A 136 41.84 12.60 22.17
C ASP A 136 40.86 13.10 23.24
N LEU A 137 39.85 12.28 23.55
CA LEU A 137 38.85 12.54 24.60
C LEU A 137 39.40 12.38 26.03
N ARG A 138 40.73 12.47 26.23
CA ARG A 138 41.40 12.24 27.53
C ARG A 138 41.88 13.52 28.23
N ALA A 139 41.48 14.70 27.78
CA ALA A 139 41.78 15.96 28.44
C ALA A 139 40.48 16.64 28.92
N SER A 140 39.92 16.14 30.02
CA SER A 140 39.05 16.86 30.96
C SER A 140 39.11 16.14 32.31
#